data_AF-A0A2E6SZQ2-F1
#
_entry.id   AF-A0A2E6SZQ2-F1
#
_cell.length_a   1.000
_cell.length_b   1.000
_cell.length_c   1.000
_cell.angle_alpha   90.00
_cell.angle_beta   90.00
_cell.angle_gamma   90.00
#
_symmetry.space_group_name_H-M   'P 1'
#
loop_
_entity.id
_entity.type
_entity.pdbx_description
1 polymer ?
#
loop_
_entity_poly.entity_id
_entity_poly.type
_entity_poly.pdbx_seq_one_letter_code
_entity_poly.pdbx_strand_id
1 'polypeptide(L)'
;MKKIIMLLLALGVVCSVVAKTNYQTKILESKNTLEHSKTDSIMSLNFFTIMTDSVFPSWMGTKWDYNGISNIPGKGMIACGYFVTTTLKHVGFNLNRYKLAQQAASTVIQVLCDSSRLYSYSVDAAIKKLKGLGNNKLYVVGLDYHVGFIAVKNNEVFFIHSDYFKGEVLKEKAQNSKAFKNTTAYVFGEITNNKELFNKWKNGIKIY
;
A
#
# COMPACT_ATOMS: atom_id res chain seq x y z
N MET A 1 14.73 29.83 64.50
CA MET A 1 14.48 30.15 63.08
C MET A 1 14.52 28.86 62.28
N LYS A 2 13.36 28.43 61.75
CA LYS A 2 13.15 27.12 61.09
C LYS A 2 13.70 27.16 59.66
N LYS A 3 14.56 26.20 59.27
CA LYS A 3 14.95 25.98 57.87
C LYS A 3 13.97 24.98 57.25
N ILE A 4 13.20 25.44 56.28
CA ILE A 4 12.28 24.64 55.46
C ILE A 4 13.11 23.93 54.38
N ILE A 5 13.07 22.59 54.39
CA ILE A 5 13.60 21.75 53.31
C ILE A 5 12.52 21.70 52.23
N MET A 6 12.80 22.26 51.07
CA MET A 6 11.92 22.20 49.91
C MET A 6 12.25 20.93 49.11
N LEU A 7 11.46 19.88 49.32
CA LEU A 7 11.55 18.63 48.57
C LEU A 7 10.90 18.83 47.19
N LEU A 8 11.71 18.98 46.14
CA LEU A 8 11.21 18.97 44.76
C LEU A 8 10.86 17.53 44.36
N LEU A 9 9.58 17.18 44.37
CA LEU A 9 9.04 16.03 43.66
C LEU A 9 9.09 16.31 42.16
N ALA A 10 10.10 15.77 41.48
CA ALA A 10 10.09 15.68 40.04
C ALA A 10 9.07 14.60 39.63
N LEU A 11 7.85 15.01 39.28
CA LEU A 11 6.92 14.16 38.53
C LEU A 11 7.56 13.89 37.17
N GLY A 12 8.10 12.68 37.01
CA GLY A 12 8.48 12.14 35.72
C GLY A 12 7.24 12.03 34.84
N VAL A 13 7.07 12.99 33.93
CA VAL A 13 6.19 12.82 32.78
C VAL A 13 6.77 11.67 31.98
N VAL A 14 6.12 10.50 32.05
CA VAL A 14 6.36 9.40 31.11
C VAL A 14 5.86 9.90 29.75
N CYS A 15 6.71 10.66 29.07
CA CYS A 15 6.51 11.00 27.68
C CYS A 15 6.63 9.68 26.94
N SER A 16 5.51 9.15 26.46
CA SER A 16 5.47 7.94 25.67
C SER A 16 6.29 8.16 24.40
N VAL A 17 7.52 7.67 24.43
CA VAL A 17 8.35 7.50 23.24
C VAL A 17 7.68 6.39 22.43
N VAL A 18 6.63 6.73 21.69
CA VAL A 18 6.28 5.97 20.49
C VAL A 18 7.43 6.21 19.54
N ALA A 19 8.49 5.43 19.69
CA ALA A 19 9.65 5.48 18.85
C ALA A 19 9.16 5.44 17.41
N LYS A 20 9.55 6.44 16.59
CA LYS A 20 9.45 6.34 15.13
C LYS A 20 10.28 5.13 14.73
N THR A 21 9.67 3.96 14.69
CA THR A 21 10.32 2.75 14.19
C THR A 21 10.74 3.02 12.75
N ASN A 22 12.03 2.79 12.47
CA ASN A 22 12.59 2.89 11.12
C ASN A 22 11.74 2.02 10.19
N TYR A 23 11.33 2.55 9.04
CA TYR A 23 10.54 1.83 8.04
C TYR A 23 11.12 0.44 7.73
N GLN A 24 12.45 0.30 7.71
CA GLN A 24 13.13 -0.98 7.50
C GLN A 24 12.80 -2.00 8.60
N THR A 25 12.76 -1.57 9.87
CA THR A 25 12.38 -2.42 11.01
C THR A 25 10.93 -2.87 10.88
N LYS A 26 10.01 -1.95 10.58
CA LYS A 26 8.59 -2.29 10.36
C LYS A 26 8.41 -3.32 9.25
N ILE A 27 9.16 -3.18 8.15
CA ILE A 27 9.12 -4.12 7.02
C ILE A 27 9.69 -5.48 7.42
N LEU A 28 10.77 -5.53 8.18
CA LEU A 28 11.35 -6.79 8.65
C LEU A 28 10.37 -7.55 9.56
N GLU A 29 9.75 -6.86 10.53
CA GLU A 29 8.71 -7.42 11.40
C GLU A 29 7.47 -7.88 10.60
N SER A 30 7.08 -7.09 9.59
CA SER A 30 5.98 -7.41 8.69
C SER A 30 6.24 -8.68 7.88
N LYS A 31 7.46 -8.85 7.34
CA LYS A 31 7.85 -10.07 6.63
C LYS A 31 7.78 -11.28 7.53
N ASN A 32 8.38 -11.18 8.72
CA ASN A 32 8.34 -12.24 9.72
C ASN A 32 6.89 -12.64 10.07
N THR A 33 6.00 -11.66 10.26
CA THR A 33 4.57 -11.91 10.50
C THR A 33 3.90 -12.65 9.33
N LEU A 34 4.23 -12.25 8.10
CA LEU A 34 3.65 -12.86 6.90
C LEU A 34 4.15 -14.30 6.72
N GLU A 35 5.43 -14.58 6.99
CA GLU A 35 6.06 -15.91 6.89
C GLU A 35 5.42 -16.91 7.87
N HIS A 36 5.04 -16.45 9.07
CA HIS A 36 4.42 -17.28 10.11
C HIS A 36 2.89 -17.40 9.99
N SER A 37 2.31 -16.96 8.86
CA SER A 37 0.87 -17.06 8.63
C SER A 37 0.43 -18.50 8.39
N LYS A 38 -0.36 -19.05 9.32
CA LYS A 38 -0.75 -20.48 9.33
C LYS A 38 -1.75 -20.87 8.23
N THR A 39 -2.52 -19.92 7.72
CA THR A 39 -3.56 -20.14 6.70
C THR A 39 -3.55 -19.01 5.68
N ASP A 40 -4.10 -19.27 4.48
CA ASP A 40 -4.21 -18.24 3.44
C ASP A 40 -5.08 -17.05 3.89
N SER A 41 -6.10 -17.29 4.72
CA SER A 41 -6.95 -16.22 5.27
C SER A 41 -6.18 -15.34 6.26
N ILE A 42 -5.38 -15.93 7.15
CA ILE A 42 -4.52 -15.19 8.08
C ILE A 42 -3.45 -14.43 7.30
N MET A 43 -2.85 -15.07 6.29
CA MET A 43 -1.86 -14.42 5.42
C MET A 43 -2.46 -13.21 4.70
N SER A 44 -3.69 -13.34 4.18
CA SER A 44 -4.41 -12.24 3.54
C SER A 44 -4.66 -11.08 4.49
N LEU A 45 -5.10 -11.36 5.73
CA LEU A 45 -5.37 -10.35 6.76
C LEU A 45 -4.08 -9.66 7.23
N ASN A 46 -3.01 -10.43 7.44
CA ASN A 46 -1.70 -9.90 7.80
C ASN A 46 -1.16 -9.02 6.67
N PHE A 47 -1.24 -9.48 5.42
CA PHE A 47 -0.80 -8.70 4.27
C PHE A 47 -1.57 -7.39 4.13
N PHE A 48 -2.90 -7.43 4.28
CA PHE A 48 -3.72 -6.22 4.30
C PHE A 48 -3.25 -5.23 5.36
N THR A 49 -3.12 -5.69 6.62
CA THR A 49 -2.68 -4.87 7.76
C THR A 49 -1.29 -4.29 7.55
N ILE A 50 -0.33 -5.10 7.11
CA ILE A 50 1.03 -4.65 6.78
C ILE A 50 0.99 -3.51 5.78
N MET A 51 0.23 -3.68 4.69
CA MET A 51 0.15 -2.67 3.65
C MET A 51 -0.50 -1.38 4.16
N THR A 52 -1.63 -1.47 4.87
CA THR A 52 -2.40 -0.30 5.29
C THR A 52 -1.82 0.44 6.50
N ASP A 53 -1.14 -0.26 7.40
CA ASP A 53 -0.75 0.28 8.71
C ASP A 53 0.76 0.51 8.82
N SER A 54 1.56 -0.17 7.99
CA SER A 54 3.03 0.00 7.95
C SER A 54 3.53 0.57 6.62
N VAL A 55 3.18 -0.05 5.49
CA VAL A 55 3.77 0.31 4.19
C VAL A 55 3.26 1.66 3.69
N PHE A 56 1.95 1.78 3.43
CA PHE A 56 1.41 3.01 2.85
C PHE A 56 1.66 4.25 3.73
N PRO A 57 1.43 4.21 5.06
CA PRO A 57 1.66 5.39 5.91
C PRO A 57 3.09 5.92 5.84
N SER A 58 4.09 5.03 5.70
CA SER A 58 5.48 5.45 5.56
C SER A 58 5.78 6.18 4.24
N TRP A 59 5.02 5.91 3.19
CA TRP A 59 5.20 6.54 1.87
C TRP A 59 4.43 7.85 1.67
N MET A 60 3.44 8.16 2.52
CA MET A 60 2.63 9.38 2.40
C MET A 60 3.50 10.64 2.33
N GLY A 61 3.18 11.54 1.41
CA GLY A 61 3.92 12.79 1.18
C GLY A 61 5.21 12.63 0.36
N THR A 62 5.63 11.41 0.00
CA THR A 62 6.77 11.23 -0.92
C THR A 62 6.43 11.88 -2.25
N LYS A 63 7.31 12.76 -2.75
CA LYS A 63 7.02 13.55 -3.94
C LYS A 63 6.86 12.68 -5.19
N TRP A 64 5.97 13.10 -6.07
CA TRP A 64 5.75 12.46 -7.36
C TRP A 64 6.67 13.07 -8.42
N ASP A 65 7.14 12.23 -9.33
CA ASP A 65 7.75 12.62 -10.61
C ASP A 65 7.53 11.47 -11.60
N TYR A 66 7.35 11.78 -12.90
CA TYR A 66 7.13 10.77 -13.94
C TYR A 66 8.29 9.78 -14.04
N ASN A 67 9.52 10.26 -13.84
CA ASN A 67 10.75 9.47 -13.83
C ASN A 67 11.20 9.12 -12.40
N GLY A 68 10.36 9.37 -11.39
CA GLY A 68 10.68 9.11 -10.00
C GLY A 68 10.87 7.62 -9.72
N ILE A 69 12.06 7.23 -9.26
CA ILE A 69 12.41 5.84 -8.97
C ILE A 69 12.79 5.58 -7.50
N SER A 70 12.34 6.42 -6.56
CA SER A 70 12.77 6.29 -5.16
C SER A 70 12.60 4.88 -4.60
N ASN A 71 13.54 4.48 -3.75
CA ASN A 71 13.50 3.22 -2.98
C ASN A 71 13.37 3.48 -1.47
N ILE A 72 13.17 4.73 -1.06
CA ILE A 72 13.13 5.14 0.34
C ILE A 72 11.92 6.06 0.54
N PRO A 73 10.96 5.70 1.40
CA PRO A 73 9.82 6.56 1.68
C PRO A 73 10.25 7.94 2.17
N GLY A 74 9.59 9.00 1.69
CA GLY A 74 9.86 10.39 2.05
C GLY A 74 11.17 10.97 1.49
N LYS A 75 11.93 10.22 0.67
CA LYS A 75 13.14 10.71 0.00
C LYS A 75 13.01 10.60 -1.51
N GLY A 76 13.55 11.59 -2.22
CA GLY A 76 13.48 11.65 -3.68
C GLY A 76 12.04 11.71 -4.18
N MET A 77 11.83 11.21 -5.40
CA MET A 77 10.53 11.21 -6.06
C MET A 77 10.17 9.80 -6.55
N ILE A 78 8.87 9.50 -6.65
CA ILE A 78 8.39 8.19 -7.07
C ILE A 78 7.20 8.27 -8.03
N ALA A 79 7.29 7.63 -9.18
CA ALA A 79 6.19 7.51 -10.13
C ALA A 79 5.18 6.45 -9.66
N CYS A 80 4.00 6.42 -10.28
CA CYS A 80 2.90 5.54 -9.90
C CYS A 80 3.22 4.04 -9.99
N GLY A 81 3.78 3.58 -11.12
CA GLY A 81 4.22 2.20 -11.29
C GLY A 81 5.36 1.81 -10.35
N TYR A 82 6.29 2.74 -10.08
CA TYR A 82 7.35 2.52 -9.12
C TYR A 82 6.82 2.44 -7.69
N PHE A 83 5.82 3.24 -7.32
CA PHE A 83 5.20 3.15 -6.00
C PHE A 83 4.59 1.76 -5.77
N VAL A 84 3.81 1.24 -6.73
CA VAL A 84 3.22 -0.11 -6.64
C VAL A 84 4.29 -1.19 -6.52
N THR A 85 5.26 -1.20 -7.43
CA THR A 85 6.25 -2.27 -7.47
C THR A 85 7.27 -2.20 -6.33
N THR A 86 7.66 -1.01 -5.89
CA THR A 86 8.59 -0.82 -4.78
C THR A 86 7.99 -1.27 -3.47
N THR A 87 6.74 -0.89 -3.19
CA THR A 87 6.05 -1.27 -1.96
C THR A 87 5.86 -2.78 -1.87
N LEU A 88 5.46 -3.44 -2.96
CA LEU A 88 5.39 -4.90 -3.03
C LEU A 88 6.78 -5.55 -2.87
N LYS A 89 7.81 -5.04 -3.54
CA LYS A 89 9.18 -5.53 -3.36
C LYS A 89 9.65 -5.41 -1.90
N HIS A 90 9.31 -4.32 -1.22
CA HIS A 90 9.65 -4.13 0.19
C HIS A 90 9.00 -5.17 1.08
N VAL A 91 7.78 -5.62 0.80
CA VAL A 91 7.11 -6.72 1.53
C VAL A 91 7.68 -8.10 1.17
N GLY A 92 8.62 -8.19 0.22
CA GLY A 92 9.39 -9.41 -0.06
C GLY A 92 8.98 -10.15 -1.33
N PHE A 93 8.07 -9.60 -2.14
CA PHE A 93 7.80 -10.16 -3.46
C PHE A 93 9.06 -10.10 -4.33
N ASN A 94 9.45 -11.24 -4.91
CA ASN A 94 10.59 -11.32 -5.83
C ASN A 94 10.21 -10.77 -7.22
N LEU A 95 10.01 -9.45 -7.31
CA LEU A 95 9.62 -8.79 -8.55
C LEU A 95 10.68 -7.82 -9.07
N ASN A 96 10.75 -7.69 -10.39
CA ASN A 96 11.58 -6.67 -11.02
C ASN A 96 10.87 -5.31 -11.01
N ARG A 97 11.16 -4.51 -9.98
CA ARG A 97 10.51 -3.20 -9.79
C ARG A 97 10.76 -2.20 -10.92
N TYR A 98 11.79 -2.37 -11.73
CA TYR A 98 12.06 -1.46 -12.85
C TYR A 98 11.23 -1.85 -14.07
N LYS A 99 11.35 -3.11 -14.49
CA LYS A 99 10.66 -3.59 -15.69
C LYS A 99 9.14 -3.55 -15.52
N LEU A 100 8.64 -3.97 -14.35
CA LEU A 100 7.19 -4.02 -14.11
C LEU A 100 6.59 -2.63 -13.94
N ALA A 101 7.30 -1.68 -13.32
CA ALA A 101 6.81 -0.31 -13.14
C ALA A 101 6.60 0.45 -14.44
N GLN A 102 7.32 0.06 -15.49
CA GLN A 102 7.29 0.69 -16.81
C GLN A 102 6.23 0.08 -17.74
N GLN A 103 5.50 -0.95 -17.28
CA GLN A 103 4.45 -1.56 -18.09
C GLN A 103 3.15 -0.77 -18.05
N ALA A 104 2.31 -1.00 -19.06
CA ALA A 104 0.93 -0.57 -19.02
C ALA A 104 0.22 -1.13 -17.78
N ALA A 105 -0.71 -0.35 -17.22
CA ALA A 105 -1.38 -0.74 -15.99
C ALA A 105 -2.08 -2.10 -16.10
N SER A 106 -2.74 -2.38 -17.22
CA SER A 106 -3.35 -3.69 -17.50
C SER A 106 -2.35 -4.85 -17.43
N THR A 107 -1.13 -4.68 -17.95
CA THR A 107 -0.05 -5.66 -17.84
C THR A 107 0.41 -5.84 -16.39
N VAL A 108 0.51 -4.76 -15.60
CA VAL A 108 0.82 -4.85 -14.17
C VAL A 108 -0.24 -5.70 -13.45
N ILE A 109 -1.52 -5.45 -13.72
CA ILE A 109 -2.61 -6.24 -13.12
C ILE A 109 -2.56 -7.70 -13.61
N GLN A 110 -2.31 -7.94 -14.89
CA GLN A 110 -2.16 -9.31 -15.42
C GLN A 110 -1.05 -10.08 -14.71
N VAL A 111 0.13 -9.47 -14.55
CA VAL A 111 1.28 -10.12 -13.91
C VAL A 111 1.02 -10.47 -12.44
N LEU A 112 0.27 -9.62 -11.72
CA LEU A 112 0.01 -9.79 -10.29
C LEU A 112 -1.26 -10.63 -10.00
N CYS A 113 -2.25 -10.58 -10.88
CA CYS A 113 -3.64 -10.95 -10.58
C CYS A 113 -4.38 -11.61 -11.75
N ASP A 114 -3.70 -12.33 -12.65
CA ASP A 114 -4.29 -12.80 -13.92
C ASP A 114 -5.67 -13.48 -13.75
N SER A 115 -5.82 -14.32 -12.73
CA SER A 115 -7.04 -15.09 -12.43
C SER A 115 -8.16 -14.29 -11.74
N SER A 116 -7.91 -13.07 -11.25
CA SER A 116 -8.86 -12.29 -10.43
C SER A 116 -9.19 -10.91 -10.99
N ARG A 117 -8.98 -10.71 -12.30
CA ARG A 117 -9.22 -9.43 -12.95
C ARG A 117 -10.69 -9.06 -13.02
N LEU A 118 -11.01 -7.83 -12.63
CA LEU A 118 -12.35 -7.25 -12.69
C LEU A 118 -12.31 -5.94 -13.47
N TYR A 119 -13.36 -5.66 -14.22
CA TYR A 119 -13.48 -4.43 -15.00
C TYR A 119 -14.64 -3.55 -14.52
N SER A 120 -14.50 -2.24 -14.67
CA SER A 120 -15.58 -1.27 -14.51
C SER A 120 -15.39 -0.11 -15.50
N TYR A 121 -16.46 0.61 -15.79
CA TYR A 121 -16.48 1.73 -16.74
C TYR A 121 -17.06 3.02 -16.14
N SER A 122 -17.32 3.01 -14.83
CA SER A 122 -17.67 4.21 -14.07
C SER A 122 -17.19 4.10 -12.64
N VAL A 123 -16.97 5.27 -12.01
CA VAL A 123 -16.54 5.37 -10.60
C VAL A 123 -17.56 4.72 -9.65
N ASP A 124 -18.86 4.94 -9.88
CA ASP A 124 -19.91 4.40 -9.00
C ASP A 124 -20.03 2.89 -9.14
N ALA A 125 -19.95 2.36 -10.36
CA ALA A 125 -19.95 0.91 -10.59
C ALA A 125 -18.70 0.25 -10.00
N ALA A 126 -17.54 0.91 -10.08
CA ALA A 126 -16.29 0.45 -9.48
C ALA A 126 -16.41 0.38 -7.96
N ILE A 127 -16.84 1.47 -7.32
CA ILE A 127 -17.00 1.55 -5.86
C ILE A 127 -18.03 0.54 -5.37
N LYS A 128 -19.20 0.45 -6.02
CA LYS A 128 -20.24 -0.53 -5.68
C LYS A 128 -19.70 -1.96 -5.74
N LYS A 129 -18.99 -2.29 -6.83
CA LYS A 129 -18.36 -3.61 -7.01
C LYS A 129 -17.34 -3.90 -5.90
N LEU A 130 -16.41 -2.99 -5.64
CA LEU A 130 -15.38 -3.14 -4.62
C LEU A 130 -15.95 -3.34 -3.22
N LYS A 131 -16.99 -2.58 -2.85
CA LYS A 131 -17.69 -2.76 -1.57
C LYS A 131 -18.39 -4.12 -1.48
N GLY A 132 -19.05 -4.55 -2.57
CA GLY A 132 -19.73 -5.84 -2.64
C GLY A 132 -18.81 -7.05 -2.50
N LEU A 133 -17.51 -6.89 -2.78
CA LEU A 133 -16.50 -7.94 -2.61
C LEU A 133 -16.02 -8.10 -1.17
N GLY A 134 -16.37 -7.18 -0.26
CA GLY A 134 -16.06 -7.25 1.17
C GLY A 134 -14.93 -6.35 1.65
N ASN A 135 -14.81 -6.25 2.98
CA ASN A 135 -13.82 -5.44 3.67
C ASN A 135 -12.48 -6.16 3.86
N ASN A 136 -11.47 -5.39 4.25
CA ASN A 136 -10.11 -5.85 4.50
C ASN A 136 -9.47 -6.48 3.26
N LYS A 137 -9.76 -5.88 2.10
CA LYS A 137 -9.27 -6.32 0.80
C LYS A 137 -8.41 -5.26 0.16
N LEU A 138 -7.33 -5.71 -0.48
CA LEU A 138 -6.40 -4.89 -1.22
C LEU A 138 -6.39 -5.31 -2.68
N TYR A 139 -6.45 -4.33 -3.57
CA TYR A 139 -6.39 -4.51 -5.00
C TYR A 139 -5.28 -3.64 -5.58
N VAL A 140 -4.70 -4.07 -6.68
CA VAL A 140 -4.04 -3.15 -7.61
C VAL A 140 -5.08 -2.70 -8.62
N VAL A 141 -5.12 -1.40 -8.91
CA VAL A 141 -6.00 -0.82 -9.92
C VAL A 141 -5.18 -0.17 -11.02
N GLY A 142 -5.56 -0.47 -12.26
CA GLY A 142 -5.09 0.21 -13.46
C GLY A 142 -6.18 1.11 -14.04
N LEU A 143 -5.77 2.32 -14.38
CA LEU A 143 -6.53 3.34 -15.09
C LEU A 143 -5.83 3.59 -16.45
N ASP A 144 -6.43 4.42 -17.31
CA ASP A 144 -5.92 4.68 -18.66
C ASP A 144 -4.48 5.23 -18.68
N TYR A 145 -4.11 6.03 -17.68
CA TYR A 145 -2.77 6.65 -17.56
C TYR A 145 -2.09 6.38 -16.22
N HIS A 146 -2.68 5.54 -15.36
CA HIS A 146 -2.30 5.51 -13.96
C HIS A 146 -2.43 4.13 -13.33
N VAL A 147 -1.67 3.90 -12.25
CA VAL A 147 -1.75 2.66 -11.47
C VAL A 147 -1.61 2.98 -9.99
N GLY A 148 -2.29 2.23 -9.14
CA GLY A 148 -2.20 2.37 -7.69
C GLY A 148 -2.86 1.22 -6.97
N PHE A 149 -3.16 1.42 -5.69
CA PHE A 149 -3.86 0.45 -4.86
C PHE A 149 -5.25 0.93 -4.49
N ILE A 150 -6.16 -0.03 -4.33
CA ILE A 150 -7.43 0.18 -3.67
C ILE A 150 -7.46 -0.61 -2.38
N ALA A 151 -7.75 0.06 -1.26
CA ALA A 151 -8.05 -0.59 0.01
C ALA A 151 -9.54 -0.44 0.32
N VAL A 152 -10.22 -1.55 0.57
CA VAL A 152 -11.61 -1.56 1.07
C VAL A 152 -11.58 -1.82 2.57
N LYS A 153 -11.94 -0.81 3.37
CA LYS A 153 -11.91 -0.87 4.84
C LYS A 153 -13.13 -0.14 5.38
N ASN A 154 -13.84 -0.73 6.35
CA ASN A 154 -15.01 -0.12 7.00
C ASN A 154 -16.09 0.35 6.00
N ASN A 155 -16.32 -0.42 4.94
CA ASN A 155 -17.23 -0.12 3.84
C ASN A 155 -16.88 1.18 3.07
N GLU A 156 -15.62 1.63 3.16
CA GLU A 156 -15.06 2.73 2.40
C GLU A 156 -14.02 2.21 1.41
N VAL A 157 -13.91 2.90 0.27
CA VAL A 157 -12.97 2.58 -0.80
C VAL A 157 -11.95 3.69 -0.88
N PHE A 158 -10.70 3.37 -0.54
CA PHE A 158 -9.59 4.30 -0.56
C PHE A 158 -8.70 4.03 -1.77
N PHE A 159 -8.31 5.09 -2.47
CA PHE A 159 -7.29 5.06 -3.50
C PHE A 159 -5.95 5.50 -2.89
N ILE A 160 -4.93 4.67 -3.05
CA ILE A 160 -3.58 4.91 -2.56
C ILE A 160 -2.62 4.88 -3.74
N HIS A 161 -2.01 6.02 -4.04
CA HIS A 161 -1.20 6.19 -5.24
C HIS A 161 -0.18 7.31 -5.08
N SER A 162 0.85 7.29 -5.93
CA SER A 162 1.69 8.46 -6.18
C SER A 162 0.99 9.36 -7.18
N ASP A 163 0.44 10.49 -6.75
CA ASP A 163 -0.45 11.31 -7.55
C ASP A 163 0.28 12.36 -8.38
N TYR A 164 -0.01 12.37 -9.68
CA TYR A 164 0.43 13.43 -10.59
C TYR A 164 -0.23 14.78 -10.27
N PHE A 165 -1.51 14.80 -9.92
CA PHE A 165 -2.24 16.05 -9.74
C PHE A 165 -1.84 16.80 -8.46
N LYS A 166 -1.59 16.06 -7.37
CA LYS A 166 -1.14 16.61 -6.08
C LYS A 166 0.38 16.64 -5.92
N GLY A 167 1.12 15.91 -6.76
CA GLY A 167 2.57 15.89 -6.73
C GLY A 167 3.17 15.06 -5.59
N GLU A 168 2.42 14.09 -5.04
CA GLU A 168 2.88 13.25 -3.93
C GLU A 168 2.09 11.95 -3.76
N VAL A 169 2.64 11.02 -2.99
CA VAL A 169 1.93 9.82 -2.52
C VAL A 169 0.90 10.20 -1.47
N LEU A 170 -0.34 9.78 -1.69
CA LEU A 170 -1.44 10.05 -0.77
C LEU A 170 -2.44 8.89 -0.71
N LYS A 171 -3.29 8.92 0.32
CA LYS A 171 -4.48 8.08 0.48
C LYS A 171 -5.69 8.98 0.51
N GLU A 172 -6.64 8.76 -0.37
CA GLU A 172 -7.90 9.52 -0.41
C GLU A 172 -9.09 8.60 -0.70
N LYS A 173 -10.31 9.09 -0.45
CA LYS A 173 -11.52 8.36 -0.84
C LYS A 173 -11.59 8.31 -2.37
N ALA A 174 -11.77 7.12 -2.94
CA ALA A 174 -11.81 6.93 -4.39
C ALA A 174 -12.87 7.83 -5.08
N GLN A 175 -14.02 8.04 -4.41
CA GLN A 175 -15.09 8.92 -4.90
C GLN A 175 -14.68 10.40 -5.00
N ASN A 176 -13.73 10.82 -4.17
CA ASN A 176 -13.26 12.21 -4.11
C ASN A 176 -12.04 12.44 -5.02
N SER A 177 -11.28 11.39 -5.30
CA SER A 177 -10.04 11.46 -6.08
C SER A 177 -10.22 11.96 -7.50
N LYS A 178 -9.53 13.04 -7.84
CA LYS A 178 -9.48 13.56 -9.22
C LYS A 178 -8.84 12.54 -10.16
N ALA A 179 -7.75 11.91 -9.74
CA ALA A 179 -7.05 10.89 -10.52
C ALA A 179 -7.95 9.69 -10.80
N PHE A 180 -8.67 9.20 -9.78
CA PHE A 180 -9.55 8.04 -9.93
C PHE A 180 -10.79 8.32 -10.79
N LYS A 181 -11.29 9.55 -10.83
CA LYS A 181 -12.45 9.95 -11.64
C LYS A 181 -12.11 10.26 -13.09
N ASN A 182 -10.90 10.71 -13.36
CA ASN A 182 -10.44 11.04 -14.69
C ASN A 182 -9.92 9.75 -15.36
N THR A 183 -10.79 8.86 -15.81
CA THR A 183 -10.47 7.61 -16.54
C THR A 183 -11.73 7.08 -17.19
N THR A 184 -11.60 6.32 -18.27
CA THR A 184 -12.71 5.70 -19.00
C THR A 184 -12.97 4.26 -18.58
N ALA A 185 -11.91 3.56 -18.16
CA ALA A 185 -11.98 2.20 -17.68
C ALA A 185 -11.18 2.01 -16.39
N TYR A 186 -11.56 0.96 -15.66
CA TYR A 186 -10.87 0.48 -14.49
C TYR A 186 -10.62 -1.02 -14.65
N VAL A 187 -9.39 -1.44 -14.40
CA VAL A 187 -9.05 -2.85 -14.23
C VAL A 187 -8.52 -3.07 -12.81
N PHE A 188 -9.12 -3.99 -12.07
CA PHE A 188 -8.74 -4.33 -10.70
C PHE A 188 -8.23 -5.75 -10.65
N GLY A 189 -7.27 -6.02 -9.78
CA GLY A 189 -6.90 -7.38 -9.40
C GLY A 189 -6.72 -7.48 -7.89
N GLU A 190 -7.40 -8.42 -7.25
CA GLU A 190 -7.26 -8.64 -5.80
C GLU A 190 -5.88 -9.23 -5.50
N ILE A 191 -5.14 -8.61 -4.58
CA ILE A 191 -3.83 -9.08 -4.10
C ILE A 191 -3.89 -9.62 -2.67
N THR A 192 -4.98 -9.33 -1.95
CA THR A 192 -5.42 -10.17 -0.83
C THR A 192 -6.16 -11.40 -1.36
N ASN A 193 -6.21 -12.50 -0.60
CA ASN A 193 -6.86 -13.75 -1.02
C ASN A 193 -6.37 -14.30 -2.37
N ASN A 194 -5.17 -13.92 -2.81
CA ASN A 194 -4.60 -14.32 -4.08
C ASN A 194 -3.57 -15.43 -3.84
N LYS A 195 -4.06 -16.68 -3.88
CA LYS A 195 -3.26 -17.88 -3.59
C LYS A 195 -2.04 -18.00 -4.51
N GLU A 196 -2.20 -17.67 -5.79
CA GLU A 196 -1.11 -17.75 -6.76
C GLU A 196 0.00 -16.74 -6.42
N LEU A 197 -0.36 -15.50 -6.15
CA LEU A 197 0.58 -14.44 -5.78
C LEU A 197 1.31 -14.76 -4.47
N PHE A 198 0.59 -15.28 -3.47
CA PHE A 198 1.20 -15.72 -2.22
C PHE A 198 2.07 -16.96 -2.37
N ASN A 199 1.73 -17.88 -3.25
CA ASN A 199 2.60 -19.00 -3.57
C ASN A 199 3.91 -18.50 -4.21
N LYS A 200 3.85 -17.51 -5.09
CA LYS A 200 5.07 -16.87 -5.65
C LYS A 200 5.90 -16.20 -4.58
N TRP A 201 5.27 -15.51 -3.63
CA TRP A 201 5.96 -14.89 -2.49
C TRP A 201 6.65 -15.93 -1.59
N LYS A 202 5.93 -16.96 -1.13
CA LYS A 202 6.45 -18.00 -0.21
C LYS A 202 7.66 -18.74 -0.80
N ASN A 203 7.62 -19.02 -2.10
CA ASN A 203 8.66 -19.76 -2.79
C ASN A 203 9.72 -18.86 -3.45
N GLY A 204 9.66 -17.55 -3.25
CA GLY A 204 10.57 -16.60 -3.89
C GLY A 204 10.56 -16.66 -5.42
N ILE A 205 9.44 -17.09 -6.03
CA ILE A 205 9.32 -17.21 -7.48
C ILE A 205 9.38 -15.83 -8.10
N LYS A 206 10.22 -15.68 -9.13
CA LYS A 206 10.39 -14.42 -9.85
C LYS A 206 9.08 -13.98 -10.51
N ILE A 207 8.74 -12.71 -10.34
CA ILE A 207 7.63 -12.03 -10.98
C ILE A 207 8.22 -10.96 -11.91
N TYR A 208 8.07 -11.18 -13.23
CA TYR A 208 8.51 -10.27 -14.30
C TYR A 208 10.05 -10.18 -14.48
#